data_AF-N1S3R6-F1
#
_entry.id   AF-N1S3R6-F1
#
_cell.length_a   1.000
_cell.length_b   1.000
_cell.length_c   1.000
_cell.angle_alpha   90.00
_cell.angle_beta   90.00
_cell.angle_gamma   90.00
#
_symmetry.space_group_name_H-M   'P 1'
#
loop_
_entity.id
_entity.type
_entity.pdbx_description
1 polymer ?
#
loop_
_entity_poly.entity_id
_entity_poly.type
_entity_poly.pdbx_seq_one_letter_code
_entity_poly.pdbx_strand_id
1 'polypeptide(L)'
;MSLYDSDMNPFKTTVANVWSFSEPIYYALQSMAAISLADIYPNMATVAKDLRAMATVSIKPDMAMAIDEKSLLALLMVGGTASWFNSRDTGASYFNVFRSNYNRMTATGQLTSNGHNSLFFQEALICWEMLLSFVVDDNKLDGPLSLASNLASEDHLTVFPRRHVPHPWTGIARNVQILLTRVGRLVRKNRRRAYSRSFTTQATIKELQREAEEAIELEETLFNIRFAEETEIADTGDQKTPTWHLLLLANVYSRVGLLQLYRVFPDVLQARLHVSEAPHEEANRLGELEEFAPAVCNAWLTKYALNTIDMLISLPADSGTRDFQPFLLVACCSELRCPGLSDPKEGKEATHLSPEAFFSSQAVGVASGRRFILNRLQSLLQFLPGGPVRECINIVRTTWERLDAWPKEADHKSSYWMDVMIQKGWDTLMA
;
A
#
# COMPACT_ATOMS: atom_id res chain seq x y z
N MET A 1 -8.14 -9.05 9.27
CA MET A 1 -7.21 -7.94 9.05
C MET A 1 -7.72 -6.71 9.77
N SER A 2 -7.02 -6.30 10.81
CA SER A 2 -7.29 -5.05 11.55
C SER A 2 -6.06 -4.66 12.36
N LEU A 3 -5.83 -3.36 12.54
CA LEU A 3 -4.66 -2.81 13.22
C LEU A 3 -4.60 -3.15 14.72
N TYR A 4 -5.74 -3.34 15.38
CA TYR A 4 -5.80 -3.64 16.80
C TYR A 4 -6.96 -4.57 17.15
N ASP A 5 -6.78 -5.40 18.18
CA ASP A 5 -7.70 -6.45 18.58
C ASP A 5 -8.26 -6.25 20.01
N SER A 6 -8.91 -5.11 20.24
CA SER A 6 -9.58 -4.78 21.51
C SER A 6 -11.10 -4.59 21.32
N ASP A 7 -11.83 -4.42 22.43
CA ASP A 7 -13.27 -4.14 22.39
C ASP A 7 -13.61 -2.78 21.76
N MET A 8 -12.62 -1.90 21.59
CA MET A 8 -12.78 -0.67 20.83
C MET A 8 -12.90 -0.90 19.33
N ASN A 9 -12.62 -2.11 18.83
CA ASN A 9 -12.67 -2.43 17.42
C ASN A 9 -14.12 -2.73 16.98
N PRO A 10 -14.82 -1.81 16.29
CA PRO A 10 -16.19 -2.03 15.84
C PRO A 10 -16.35 -3.23 14.89
N PHE A 11 -15.33 -3.58 14.11
CA PHE A 11 -15.38 -4.77 13.26
C PHE A 11 -15.50 -6.03 14.11
N LYS A 12 -14.64 -6.16 15.12
CA LYS A 12 -14.63 -7.32 16.03
C LYS A 12 -15.95 -7.43 16.78
N THR A 13 -16.38 -6.37 17.44
CA THR A 13 -17.59 -6.38 18.28
C THR A 13 -18.84 -6.59 17.44
N THR A 14 -18.95 -5.95 16.27
CA THR A 14 -20.09 -6.14 15.37
C THR A 14 -20.15 -7.57 14.86
N VAL A 15 -19.05 -8.11 14.31
CA VAL A 15 -19.01 -9.50 13.81
C VAL A 15 -19.33 -10.48 14.92
N ALA A 16 -18.75 -10.34 16.12
CA ALA A 16 -19.01 -11.22 17.26
C ALA A 16 -20.47 -11.21 17.72
N ASN A 17 -21.18 -10.10 17.56
CA ASN A 17 -22.59 -9.98 17.92
C ASN A 17 -23.55 -10.53 16.85
N VAL A 18 -23.18 -10.46 15.57
CA VAL A 18 -24.10 -10.75 14.46
C VAL A 18 -23.83 -12.06 13.72
N TRP A 19 -22.64 -12.68 13.89
CA TRP A 19 -22.24 -13.85 13.07
C TRP A 19 -23.22 -15.02 13.16
N SER A 20 -23.87 -15.26 14.30
CA SER A 20 -24.82 -16.38 14.45
C SER A 20 -26.20 -16.10 13.85
N PHE A 21 -26.52 -14.85 13.54
CA PHE A 21 -27.84 -14.41 13.06
C PHE A 21 -27.81 -13.82 11.65
N SER A 22 -26.64 -13.72 11.04
CA SER A 22 -26.45 -13.21 9.68
C SER A 22 -25.76 -14.27 8.83
N GLU A 23 -26.53 -14.93 7.98
CA GLU A 23 -26.04 -15.95 7.05
C GLU A 23 -24.83 -15.52 6.21
N PRO A 24 -24.79 -14.33 5.56
CA PRO A 24 -23.62 -13.94 4.79
C PRO A 24 -22.36 -13.73 5.65
N ILE A 25 -22.51 -13.22 6.88
CA ILE A 25 -21.38 -13.02 7.81
C ILE A 25 -20.93 -14.37 8.37
N TYR A 26 -21.85 -15.26 8.71
CA TYR A 26 -21.57 -16.62 9.17
C TYR A 26 -20.69 -17.37 8.17
N TYR A 27 -21.12 -17.43 6.91
CA TYR A 27 -20.38 -18.14 5.87
C TYR A 27 -19.06 -17.43 5.51
N ALA A 28 -19.04 -16.09 5.48
CA ALA A 28 -17.80 -15.35 5.24
C ALA A 28 -16.76 -15.62 6.34
N LEU A 29 -17.16 -15.58 7.62
CA LEU A 29 -16.27 -15.84 8.75
C LEU A 29 -15.70 -17.27 8.72
N GLN A 30 -16.56 -18.27 8.49
CA GLN A 30 -16.10 -19.66 8.41
C GLN A 30 -15.21 -19.90 7.19
N SER A 31 -15.52 -19.27 6.05
CA SER A 31 -14.70 -19.33 4.84
C SER A 31 -13.29 -18.77 5.11
N MET A 32 -13.18 -17.63 5.80
CA MET A 32 -11.93 -17.02 6.21
C MET A 32 -11.13 -17.89 7.18
N ALA A 33 -11.80 -18.53 8.14
CA ALA A 33 -11.16 -19.45 9.09
C ALA A 33 -10.70 -20.75 8.42
N ALA A 34 -11.49 -21.29 7.49
CA ALA A 34 -11.15 -22.50 6.77
C ALA A 34 -9.96 -22.28 5.81
N ILE A 35 -9.90 -21.14 5.11
CA ILE A 35 -8.78 -20.85 4.19
C ILE A 35 -7.48 -20.57 4.96
N SER A 36 -7.53 -19.95 6.14
CA SER A 36 -6.32 -19.75 6.96
C SER A 36 -5.74 -21.07 7.49
N LEU A 37 -6.58 -22.10 7.66
CA LEU A 37 -6.15 -23.44 8.03
C LEU A 37 -5.75 -24.31 6.83
N ALA A 38 -6.01 -23.88 5.59
CA ALA A 38 -5.79 -24.69 4.39
C ALA A 38 -4.30 -25.00 4.13
N ASP A 39 -3.38 -24.14 4.58
CA ASP A 39 -1.94 -24.39 4.49
C ASP A 39 -1.51 -25.59 5.37
N ILE A 40 -2.26 -25.92 6.42
CA ILE A 40 -2.00 -27.05 7.34
C ILE A 40 -2.90 -28.25 7.01
N TYR A 41 -4.16 -27.99 6.66
CA TYR A 41 -5.18 -28.99 6.35
C TYR A 41 -5.73 -28.77 4.93
N PRO A 42 -5.16 -29.41 3.89
CA PRO A 42 -5.51 -29.13 2.50
C PRO A 42 -7.00 -29.30 2.16
N ASN A 43 -7.69 -30.21 2.85
CA ASN A 43 -9.14 -30.42 2.70
C ASN A 43 -9.97 -29.19 3.09
N MET A 44 -9.44 -28.31 3.95
CA MET A 44 -10.13 -27.06 4.31
C MET A 44 -10.18 -26.08 3.14
N ALA A 45 -9.32 -26.21 2.13
CA ALA A 45 -9.36 -25.35 0.95
C ALA A 45 -10.66 -25.50 0.15
N THR A 46 -11.19 -26.72 0.02
CA THR A 46 -12.47 -26.96 -0.68
C THR A 46 -13.64 -26.45 0.14
N VAL A 47 -13.65 -26.77 1.44
CA VAL A 47 -14.67 -26.29 2.39
C VAL A 47 -14.72 -24.76 2.40
N ALA A 48 -13.56 -24.10 2.43
CA ALA A 48 -13.48 -22.64 2.41
C ALA A 48 -14.09 -22.05 1.13
N LYS A 49 -13.87 -22.68 -0.02
CA LYS A 49 -14.44 -22.24 -1.32
C LYS A 49 -15.95 -22.40 -1.35
N ASP A 50 -16.47 -23.52 -0.85
CA ASP A 50 -17.92 -23.77 -0.79
C ASP A 50 -18.60 -22.75 0.13
N LEU A 51 -18.04 -22.52 1.32
CA LEU A 51 -18.52 -21.50 2.26
C LEU A 51 -18.43 -20.09 1.64
N ARG A 52 -17.37 -19.77 0.89
CA ARG A 52 -17.24 -18.49 0.18
C ARG A 52 -18.33 -18.30 -0.85
N ALA A 53 -18.64 -19.36 -1.61
CA ALA A 53 -19.70 -19.35 -2.59
C ALA A 53 -21.06 -19.14 -1.93
N MET A 54 -21.34 -19.84 -0.82
CA MET A 54 -22.53 -19.63 0.00
C MET A 54 -22.62 -18.18 0.49
N ALA A 55 -21.55 -17.61 1.07
CA ALA A 55 -21.52 -16.21 1.50
C ALA A 55 -21.84 -15.24 0.34
N THR A 56 -21.26 -15.47 -0.84
CA THR A 56 -21.48 -14.62 -2.02
C THR A 56 -22.93 -14.70 -2.51
N VAL A 57 -23.54 -15.88 -2.44
CA VAL A 57 -24.97 -16.08 -2.73
C VAL A 57 -25.84 -15.44 -1.66
N SER A 58 -25.53 -15.56 -0.37
CA SER A 58 -26.32 -14.96 0.71
C SER A 58 -26.24 -13.43 0.74
N ILE A 59 -25.18 -12.83 0.19
CA ILE A 59 -25.10 -11.38 -0.07
C ILE A 59 -26.10 -10.95 -1.18
N LYS A 60 -26.62 -11.90 -1.97
CA LYS A 60 -27.61 -11.68 -3.04
C LYS A 60 -28.71 -12.76 -3.09
N PRO A 61 -29.92 -12.51 -2.54
CA PRO A 61 -31.09 -13.26 -2.98
C PRO A 61 -32.07 -12.50 -3.89
N ASP A 62 -32.30 -11.19 -3.73
CA ASP A 62 -33.43 -10.54 -4.43
C ASP A 62 -33.07 -9.19 -5.05
N MET A 63 -33.21 -9.09 -6.37
CA MET A 63 -33.08 -7.86 -7.17
C MET A 63 -34.15 -6.78 -6.85
N ALA A 64 -34.74 -6.81 -5.65
CA ALA A 64 -35.77 -5.89 -5.19
C ALA A 64 -35.49 -5.28 -3.80
N MET A 65 -34.55 -5.84 -3.00
CA MET A 65 -34.26 -5.35 -1.65
C MET A 65 -32.86 -4.72 -1.57
N ALA A 66 -32.79 -3.54 -0.98
CA ALA A 66 -31.55 -2.79 -0.80
C ALA A 66 -30.55 -3.58 0.06
N ILE A 67 -29.27 -3.60 -0.36
CA ILE A 67 -28.14 -4.07 0.46
C ILE A 67 -28.18 -3.32 1.80
N ASP A 68 -28.13 -4.06 2.91
CA ASP A 68 -28.08 -3.56 4.27
C ASP A 68 -26.63 -3.46 4.79
N GLU A 69 -26.44 -2.90 5.99
CA GLU A 69 -25.11 -2.75 6.61
C GLU A 69 -24.38 -4.09 6.81
N LYS A 70 -25.12 -5.15 7.15
CA LYS A 70 -24.55 -6.50 7.34
C LYS A 70 -24.02 -7.06 6.04
N SER A 71 -24.72 -6.81 4.93
CA SER A 71 -24.27 -7.19 3.59
C SER A 71 -23.03 -6.40 3.16
N LEU A 72 -22.91 -5.10 3.52
CA LEU A 72 -21.66 -4.34 3.32
C LEU A 72 -20.51 -4.95 4.11
N LEU A 73 -20.74 -5.29 5.38
CA LEU A 73 -19.73 -5.94 6.21
C LEU A 73 -19.30 -7.30 5.63
N ALA A 74 -20.25 -8.12 5.17
CA ALA A 74 -19.94 -9.38 4.51
C ALA A 74 -19.19 -9.18 3.17
N LEU A 75 -19.55 -8.16 2.38
CA LEU A 75 -18.82 -7.78 1.16
C LEU A 75 -17.37 -7.39 1.47
N LEU A 76 -17.13 -6.64 2.56
CA LEU A 76 -15.79 -6.29 3.01
C LEU A 76 -14.98 -7.54 3.38
N MET A 77 -15.60 -8.48 4.12
CA MET A 77 -14.95 -9.73 4.52
C MET A 77 -14.61 -10.61 3.32
N VAL A 78 -15.57 -10.82 2.41
CA VAL A 78 -15.38 -11.65 1.20
C VAL A 78 -14.39 -10.97 0.27
N GLY A 79 -14.57 -9.69 -0.05
CA GLY A 79 -13.72 -8.97 -0.99
C GLY A 79 -12.29 -8.75 -0.48
N GLY A 80 -12.12 -8.37 0.78
CA GLY A 80 -10.81 -8.17 1.41
C GLY A 80 -9.99 -9.46 1.56
N THR A 81 -10.62 -10.64 1.45
CA THR A 81 -9.96 -11.94 1.50
C THR A 81 -9.93 -12.67 0.16
N ALA A 82 -10.31 -12.02 -0.94
CA ALA A 82 -10.32 -12.64 -2.26
C ALA A 82 -8.94 -13.21 -2.66
N SER A 83 -7.87 -12.47 -2.35
CA SER A 83 -6.49 -12.85 -2.63
C SER A 83 -6.04 -14.10 -1.87
N TRP A 84 -6.71 -14.44 -0.75
CA TRP A 84 -6.41 -15.62 0.07
C TRP A 84 -6.78 -16.92 -0.67
N PHE A 85 -7.81 -16.88 -1.52
CA PHE A 85 -8.28 -18.03 -2.30
C PHE A 85 -7.59 -18.14 -3.65
N ASN A 86 -7.34 -16.99 -4.26
CA ASN A 86 -6.63 -16.86 -5.52
C ASN A 86 -5.83 -15.57 -5.46
N SER A 87 -4.51 -15.66 -5.43
CA SER A 87 -3.66 -14.48 -5.30
C SER A 87 -3.76 -13.50 -6.47
N ARG A 88 -4.39 -13.89 -7.58
CA ARG A 88 -4.71 -13.01 -8.73
C ARG A 88 -6.07 -12.31 -8.61
N ASP A 89 -6.91 -12.74 -7.68
CA ASP A 89 -8.16 -12.05 -7.38
C ASP A 89 -7.89 -10.95 -6.36
N THR A 90 -7.79 -9.71 -6.83
CA THR A 90 -7.54 -8.54 -5.99
C THR A 90 -8.77 -8.10 -5.19
N GLY A 91 -9.94 -8.67 -5.45
CA GLY A 91 -11.20 -8.26 -4.83
C GLY A 91 -11.84 -7.01 -5.45
N ALA A 92 -11.32 -6.50 -6.57
CA ALA A 92 -11.80 -5.27 -7.22
C ALA A 92 -13.31 -5.28 -7.56
N SER A 93 -13.84 -6.43 -7.99
CA SER A 93 -15.27 -6.58 -8.30
C SER A 93 -16.14 -6.38 -7.06
N TYR A 94 -15.74 -6.96 -5.92
CA TYR A 94 -16.43 -6.79 -4.64
C TYR A 94 -16.31 -5.35 -4.14
N PHE A 95 -15.15 -4.71 -4.31
CA PHE A 95 -14.94 -3.31 -3.98
C PHE A 95 -15.92 -2.40 -4.74
N ASN A 96 -16.09 -2.59 -6.05
CA ASN A 96 -17.02 -1.81 -6.87
C ASN A 96 -18.47 -1.99 -6.42
N VAL A 97 -18.88 -3.23 -6.12
CA VAL A 97 -20.22 -3.53 -5.57
C VAL A 97 -20.42 -2.87 -4.21
N PHE A 98 -19.43 -2.96 -3.32
CA PHE A 98 -19.47 -2.31 -2.02
C PHE A 98 -19.63 -0.79 -2.20
N ARG A 99 -18.76 -0.16 -2.99
CA ARG A 99 -18.73 1.29 -3.20
C ARG A 99 -20.04 1.80 -3.77
N SER A 100 -20.57 1.14 -4.79
CA SER A 100 -21.85 1.49 -5.41
C SER A 100 -22.99 1.46 -4.40
N ASN A 101 -23.02 0.45 -3.52
CA ASN A 101 -24.06 0.34 -2.49
C ASN A 101 -23.87 1.32 -1.35
N TYR A 102 -22.63 1.54 -0.90
CA TYR A 102 -22.31 2.56 0.09
C TYR A 102 -22.77 3.95 -0.38
N ASN A 103 -22.38 4.36 -1.59
CA ASN A 103 -22.78 5.65 -2.17
C ASN A 103 -24.31 5.76 -2.30
N ARG A 104 -24.98 4.69 -2.74
CA ARG A 104 -26.45 4.63 -2.81
C ARG A 104 -27.08 4.81 -1.43
N MET A 105 -26.59 4.10 -0.41
CA MET A 105 -27.12 4.15 0.96
C MET A 105 -26.90 5.52 1.61
N THR A 106 -25.76 6.18 1.35
CA THR A 106 -25.52 7.55 1.79
C THR A 106 -26.44 8.54 1.07
N ALA A 107 -26.63 8.39 -0.25
CA ALA A 107 -27.50 9.26 -1.03
C ALA A 107 -28.99 9.12 -0.69
N THR A 108 -29.45 7.92 -0.32
CA THR A 108 -30.82 7.66 0.13
C THR A 108 -31.07 7.97 1.60
N GLY A 109 -30.03 8.36 2.36
CA GLY A 109 -30.11 8.60 3.79
C GLY A 109 -30.29 7.33 4.65
N GLN A 110 -30.12 6.13 4.07
CA GLN A 110 -30.10 4.85 4.80
C GLN A 110 -28.89 4.77 5.74
N LEU A 111 -27.74 5.30 5.30
CA LEU A 111 -26.60 5.60 6.15
C LEU A 111 -26.59 7.10 6.40
N THR A 112 -26.70 7.50 7.66
CA THR A 112 -26.48 8.90 8.04
C THR A 112 -25.05 9.28 7.70
N SER A 113 -24.83 10.35 6.93
CA SER A 113 -23.50 10.75 6.45
C SER A 113 -22.46 10.93 7.56
N ASN A 114 -22.93 11.29 8.76
CA ASN A 114 -22.12 11.50 9.96
C ASN A 114 -22.38 10.41 11.03
N GLY A 115 -23.02 9.31 10.64
CA GLY A 115 -23.23 8.16 11.50
C GLY A 115 -21.94 7.36 11.70
N HIS A 116 -21.80 6.76 12.89
CA HIS A 116 -20.63 5.94 13.25
C HIS A 116 -20.41 4.79 12.23
N ASN A 117 -21.49 4.17 11.75
CA ASN A 117 -21.43 3.10 10.75
C ASN A 117 -20.99 3.61 9.37
N SER A 118 -21.42 4.81 8.97
CA SER A 118 -21.01 5.40 7.69
C SER A 118 -19.50 5.69 7.70
N LEU A 119 -18.99 6.31 8.77
CA LEU A 119 -17.56 6.58 8.95
C LEU A 119 -16.73 5.29 8.95
N PHE A 120 -17.21 4.26 9.66
CA PHE A 120 -16.57 2.94 9.69
C PHE A 120 -16.42 2.33 8.27
N PHE A 121 -17.50 2.28 7.49
CA PHE A 121 -17.43 1.75 6.13
C PHE A 121 -16.62 2.64 5.19
N GLN A 122 -16.68 3.96 5.36
CA GLN A 122 -15.90 4.92 4.59
C GLN A 122 -14.40 4.69 4.78
N GLU A 123 -13.94 4.56 6.02
CA GLU A 123 -12.53 4.38 6.32
C GLU A 123 -12.02 2.98 5.93
N ALA A 124 -12.87 1.95 6.04
CA ALA A 124 -12.57 0.63 5.47
C ALA A 124 -12.37 0.71 3.94
N LEU A 125 -13.21 1.46 3.24
CA LEU A 125 -13.07 1.70 1.80
C LEU A 125 -11.78 2.44 1.44
N ILE A 126 -11.38 3.45 2.22
CA ILE A 126 -10.14 4.21 1.99
C ILE A 126 -8.94 3.26 2.01
N CYS A 127 -8.84 2.41 3.04
CA CYS A 127 -7.73 1.47 3.16
C CYS A 127 -7.71 0.45 2.03
N TRP A 128 -8.87 -0.11 1.68
CA TRP A 128 -8.98 -1.08 0.59
C TRP A 128 -8.64 -0.45 -0.76
N GLU A 129 -9.12 0.77 -1.03
CA GLU A 129 -8.81 1.49 -2.27
C GLU A 129 -7.33 1.82 -2.38
N MET A 130 -6.69 2.22 -1.27
CA MET A 130 -5.26 2.49 -1.24
C MET A 130 -4.48 1.28 -1.73
N LEU A 131 -4.74 0.08 -1.20
CA LEU A 131 -4.07 -1.14 -1.65
C LEU A 131 -4.39 -1.47 -3.12
N LEU A 132 -5.65 -1.31 -3.55
CA LEU A 132 -6.08 -1.56 -4.93
C LEU A 132 -5.42 -0.60 -5.93
N SER A 133 -5.16 0.65 -5.56
CA SER A 133 -4.62 1.67 -6.45
C SER A 133 -3.28 1.30 -7.08
N PHE A 134 -2.48 0.48 -6.38
CA PHE A 134 -1.18 0.02 -6.85
C PHE A 134 -1.27 -1.23 -7.73
N VAL A 135 -2.35 -2.01 -7.64
CA VAL A 135 -2.46 -3.36 -8.23
C VAL A 135 -3.59 -3.49 -9.26
N VAL A 136 -4.47 -2.49 -9.37
CA VAL A 136 -5.61 -2.49 -10.30
C VAL A 136 -5.64 -1.21 -11.12
N ASP A 137 -5.81 -1.36 -12.44
CA ASP A 137 -5.88 -0.24 -13.38
C ASP A 137 -7.18 0.58 -13.19
N ASP A 138 -7.12 1.87 -13.45
CA ASP A 138 -8.21 2.83 -13.15
C ASP A 138 -9.51 2.52 -13.85
N ASN A 139 -9.44 1.94 -15.05
CA ASN A 139 -10.62 1.55 -15.82
C ASN A 139 -11.41 0.37 -15.21
N LYS A 140 -10.84 -0.33 -14.23
CA LYS A 140 -11.48 -1.46 -13.54
C LYS A 140 -12.11 -1.07 -12.21
N LEU A 141 -11.90 0.16 -11.73
CA LEU A 141 -12.43 0.64 -10.45
C LEU A 141 -13.39 1.79 -10.70
N ASP A 142 -14.57 1.73 -10.06
CA ASP A 142 -15.69 2.64 -10.37
C ASP A 142 -15.42 4.07 -9.89
N GLY A 143 -14.83 4.91 -10.74
CA GLY A 143 -14.53 6.34 -10.47
C GLY A 143 -13.58 6.57 -9.30
N PRO A 144 -13.07 7.79 -9.06
CA PRO A 144 -12.44 8.12 -7.79
C PRO A 144 -13.49 8.11 -6.67
N LEU A 145 -13.11 7.73 -5.44
CA LEU A 145 -13.96 8.03 -4.28
C LEU A 145 -14.12 9.56 -4.30
N SER A 146 -15.35 10.06 -4.25
CA SER A 146 -15.65 11.48 -4.06
C SER A 146 -15.28 11.93 -2.63
N LEU A 147 -14.09 11.53 -2.15
CA LEU A 147 -13.52 11.82 -0.86
C LEU A 147 -12.45 12.91 -0.91
N ALA A 148 -11.95 13.25 -2.12
CA ALA A 148 -11.06 14.39 -2.30
C ALA A 148 -11.70 15.71 -1.80
N SER A 149 -13.04 15.80 -1.83
CA SER A 149 -13.80 16.93 -1.31
C SER A 149 -13.92 16.99 0.22
N ASN A 150 -13.51 15.94 0.95
CA ASN A 150 -13.69 15.82 2.41
C ASN A 150 -12.36 15.70 3.20
N LEU A 151 -11.22 16.11 2.62
CA LEU A 151 -9.98 16.30 3.39
C LEU A 151 -10.15 17.37 4.49
N ALA A 152 -11.20 18.20 4.41
CA ALA A 152 -11.48 19.29 5.35
C ALA A 152 -12.46 18.94 6.49
N SER A 153 -13.14 17.79 6.44
CA SER A 153 -14.11 17.37 7.46
C SER A 153 -13.49 16.34 8.40
N GLU A 154 -12.74 16.83 9.39
CA GLU A 154 -12.24 16.04 10.54
C GLU A 154 -13.37 15.74 11.53
N ASP A 155 -14.42 15.04 11.10
CA ASP A 155 -15.43 14.49 12.01
C ASP A 155 -14.96 13.13 12.53
N HIS A 156 -13.94 13.17 13.40
CA HIS A 156 -13.44 11.99 14.09
C HIS A 156 -14.30 11.66 15.31
N LEU A 157 -14.50 10.37 15.58
CA LEU A 157 -15.11 9.91 16.82
C LEU A 157 -14.17 10.29 17.98
N THR A 158 -14.59 11.29 18.76
CA THR A 158 -13.83 11.76 19.92
C THR A 158 -14.43 11.18 21.20
N VAL A 159 -13.57 10.55 22.00
CA VAL A 159 -13.94 10.14 23.37
C VAL A 159 -13.45 11.23 24.32
N PHE A 160 -14.22 11.57 25.35
CA PHE A 160 -13.83 12.56 26.37
C PHE A 160 -12.66 12.04 27.23
N PRO A 161 -11.59 12.84 27.48
CA PRO A 161 -11.29 14.14 26.88
C PRO A 161 -10.87 14.00 25.42
N ARG A 162 -11.34 14.90 24.51
CA ARG A 162 -11.23 14.86 23.03
C ARG A 162 -9.99 14.13 22.48
N ARG A 163 -10.03 12.80 22.47
CA ARG A 163 -8.99 11.95 21.90
C ARG A 163 -9.52 11.28 20.65
N HIS A 164 -8.72 11.29 19.60
CA HIS A 164 -8.99 10.64 18.33
C HIS A 164 -8.97 9.12 18.52
N VAL A 165 -10.10 8.45 18.32
CA VAL A 165 -10.15 6.98 18.36
C VAL A 165 -9.60 6.43 17.04
N PRO A 166 -8.51 5.64 17.05
CA PRO A 166 -7.99 5.04 15.84
C PRO A 166 -9.01 4.12 15.18
N HIS A 167 -9.15 4.21 13.87
CA HIS A 167 -10.05 3.33 13.12
C HIS A 167 -9.38 1.96 12.83
N PRO A 168 -10.12 0.83 12.77
CA PRO A 168 -9.52 -0.51 12.67
C PRO A 168 -8.65 -0.81 11.44
N TRP A 169 -8.69 -0.03 10.36
CA TRP A 169 -7.87 -0.23 9.15
C TRP A 169 -6.98 0.96 8.77
N THR A 170 -7.51 2.16 8.94
CA THR A 170 -6.82 3.44 8.65
C THR A 170 -5.99 3.89 9.86
N GLY A 171 -6.33 3.44 11.07
CA GLY A 171 -5.69 3.87 12.31
C GLY A 171 -5.82 5.38 12.48
N ILE A 172 -4.69 6.07 12.41
CA ILE A 172 -4.61 7.53 12.37
C ILE A 172 -4.12 8.05 10.99
N ALA A 173 -3.91 7.14 10.04
CA ALA A 173 -3.27 7.42 8.76
C ALA A 173 -4.28 7.75 7.64
N ARG A 174 -5.55 8.02 7.95
CA ARG A 174 -6.63 8.25 6.97
C ARG A 174 -6.21 9.17 5.83
N ASN A 175 -5.71 10.37 6.16
CA ASN A 175 -5.33 11.38 5.17
C ASN A 175 -4.15 10.92 4.32
N VAL A 176 -3.16 10.27 4.92
CA VAL A 176 -2.03 9.68 4.19
C VAL A 176 -2.48 8.54 3.28
N GLN A 177 -3.39 7.68 3.71
CA GLN A 177 -3.92 6.60 2.87
C GLN A 177 -4.68 7.15 1.65
N ILE A 178 -5.44 8.25 1.81
CA ILE A 178 -6.07 8.96 0.67
C ILE A 178 -5.00 9.47 -0.32
N LEU A 179 -3.93 10.08 0.18
CA LEU A 179 -2.83 10.56 -0.66
C LEU A 179 -2.11 9.39 -1.35
N LEU A 180 -1.88 8.29 -0.63
CA LEU A 180 -1.28 7.08 -1.21
C LEU A 180 -2.15 6.45 -2.29
N THR A 181 -3.49 6.53 -2.18
CA THR A 181 -4.38 6.15 -3.26
C THR A 181 -4.07 6.97 -4.52
N ARG A 182 -3.97 8.29 -4.42
CA ARG A 182 -3.63 9.17 -5.55
C ARG A 182 -2.24 8.84 -6.11
N VAL A 183 -1.24 8.67 -5.24
CA VAL A 183 0.13 8.25 -5.64
C VAL A 183 0.10 6.92 -6.38
N GLY A 184 -0.59 5.92 -5.86
CA GLY A 184 -0.68 4.59 -6.47
C GLY A 184 -1.29 4.64 -7.86
N ARG A 185 -2.38 5.40 -8.04
CA ARG A 185 -3.01 5.66 -9.34
C ARG A 185 -2.03 6.29 -10.33
N LEU A 186 -1.43 7.40 -9.92
CA LEU A 186 -0.51 8.19 -10.73
C LEU A 186 0.69 7.34 -11.19
N VAL A 187 1.35 6.68 -10.23
CA VAL A 187 2.50 5.82 -10.48
C VAL A 187 2.13 4.64 -11.37
N ARG A 188 1.05 3.92 -11.07
CA ARG A 188 0.63 2.76 -11.85
C ARG A 188 0.26 3.14 -13.28
N LYS A 189 -0.49 4.22 -13.47
CA LYS A 189 -0.85 4.75 -14.79
C LYS A 189 0.39 5.09 -15.61
N ASN A 190 1.37 5.75 -15.00
CA ASN A 190 2.64 6.08 -15.65
C ASN A 190 3.42 4.83 -16.06
N ARG A 191 3.60 3.85 -15.13
CA ARG A 191 4.33 2.60 -15.40
C ARG A 191 3.63 1.74 -16.45
N ARG A 192 2.30 1.55 -16.37
CA ARG A 192 1.52 0.83 -17.38
C ARG A 192 1.69 1.42 -18.77
N ARG A 193 1.62 2.76 -18.86
CA ARG A 193 1.83 3.47 -20.12
C ARG A 193 3.23 3.27 -20.68
N ALA A 194 4.26 3.29 -19.83
CA ALA A 194 5.63 3.03 -20.26
C ALA A 194 5.80 1.63 -20.89
N TYR A 195 5.03 0.63 -20.44
CA TYR A 195 5.04 -0.72 -21.02
C TYR A 195 4.21 -0.89 -22.29
N SER A 196 3.06 -0.22 -22.38
CA SER A 196 2.11 -0.47 -23.48
C SER A 196 2.40 0.31 -24.76
N ARG A 197 3.45 1.16 -24.80
CA ARG A 197 3.63 2.13 -25.89
C ARG A 197 4.75 1.79 -26.86
N SER A 198 4.44 1.96 -28.15
CA SER A 198 5.37 1.92 -29.28
C SER A 198 5.70 3.31 -29.85
N PHE A 199 4.81 4.31 -29.70
CA PHE A 199 4.98 5.65 -30.27
C PHE A 199 4.60 6.77 -29.29
N THR A 200 5.32 7.89 -29.37
CA THR A 200 5.07 9.12 -28.59
C THR A 200 4.25 10.11 -29.42
N THR A 201 3.14 10.61 -28.85
CA THR A 201 2.25 11.59 -29.50
C THR A 201 2.17 12.90 -28.72
N GLN A 202 1.66 13.98 -29.31
CA GLN A 202 1.47 15.25 -28.57
C GLN A 202 0.50 15.10 -27.39
N ALA A 203 -0.56 14.31 -27.54
CA ALA A 203 -1.50 14.02 -26.46
C ALA A 203 -0.82 13.29 -25.30
N THR A 204 0.09 12.36 -25.62
CA THR A 204 0.94 11.66 -24.66
C THR A 204 1.82 12.61 -23.86
N ILE A 205 2.49 13.55 -24.54
CA ILE A 205 3.38 14.51 -23.89
C ILE A 205 2.57 15.38 -22.91
N LYS A 206 1.40 15.86 -23.32
CA LYS A 206 0.49 16.63 -22.45
C LYS A 206 0.01 15.81 -21.24
N GLU A 207 -0.24 14.52 -21.40
CA GLU A 207 -0.58 13.65 -20.28
C GLU A 207 0.58 13.48 -19.29
N LEU A 208 1.80 13.30 -19.79
CA LEU A 208 3.00 13.18 -18.94
C LEU A 208 3.27 14.47 -18.17
N GLN A 209 3.06 15.63 -18.81
CA GLN A 209 3.16 16.94 -18.15
C GLN A 209 2.17 17.07 -16.99
N ARG A 210 0.89 16.72 -17.21
CA ARG A 210 -0.12 16.73 -16.14
C ARG A 210 0.22 15.76 -15.00
N GLU A 211 0.78 14.60 -15.31
CA GLU A 211 1.21 13.64 -14.30
C GLU A 211 2.40 14.14 -13.48
N ALA A 212 3.34 14.85 -14.11
CA ALA A 212 4.44 15.50 -13.41
C ALA A 212 3.95 16.64 -12.49
N GLU A 213 3.01 17.46 -12.94
CA GLU A 213 2.36 18.50 -12.12
C GLU A 213 1.63 17.89 -10.91
N GLU A 214 0.86 16.82 -11.12
CA GLU A 214 0.18 16.09 -10.03
C GLU A 214 1.19 15.46 -9.05
N ALA A 215 2.33 14.96 -9.55
CA ALA A 215 3.38 14.41 -8.70
C ALA A 215 3.97 15.47 -7.76
N ILE A 216 4.18 16.70 -8.24
CA ILE A 216 4.67 17.82 -7.43
C ILE A 216 3.67 18.18 -6.33
N GLU A 217 2.38 18.33 -6.66
CA GLU A 217 1.31 18.63 -5.69
C GLU A 217 1.23 17.55 -4.59
N LEU A 218 1.24 16.28 -4.99
CA LEU A 218 1.19 15.15 -4.06
C LEU A 218 2.42 15.09 -3.16
N GLU A 219 3.59 15.40 -3.71
CA GLU A 219 4.84 15.40 -2.98
C GLU A 219 4.86 16.49 -1.91
N GLU A 220 4.49 17.73 -2.27
CA GLU A 220 4.40 18.85 -1.32
C GLU A 220 3.41 18.54 -0.20
N THR A 221 2.26 17.94 -0.54
CA THR A 221 1.21 17.59 0.43
C THR A 221 1.68 16.47 1.37
N LEU A 222 2.28 15.40 0.85
CA LEU A 222 2.79 14.29 1.64
C LEU A 222 3.96 14.70 2.53
N PHE A 223 4.85 15.55 2.03
CA PHE A 223 6.00 16.01 2.80
C PHE A 223 5.60 16.88 3.98
N ASN A 224 4.58 17.72 3.80
CA ASN A 224 4.09 18.63 4.83
C ASN A 224 3.01 18.02 5.74
N ILE A 225 2.64 16.76 5.54
CA ILE A 225 1.63 16.12 6.38
C ILE A 225 2.06 16.09 7.84
N ARG A 226 1.09 16.27 8.72
CA ARG A 226 1.26 16.20 10.17
C ARG A 226 0.32 15.13 10.71
N PHE A 227 0.81 14.39 11.70
CA PHE A 227 0.04 13.40 12.42
C PHE A 227 -0.28 13.95 13.81
N ALA A 228 -1.38 13.47 14.39
CA ALA A 228 -1.72 13.76 15.78
C ALA A 228 -0.60 13.33 16.73
N GLU A 229 -0.43 14.06 17.82
CA GLU A 229 0.51 13.69 18.88
C GLU A 229 0.01 12.46 19.64
N GLU A 230 0.91 11.70 20.26
CA GLU A 230 0.52 10.47 21.00
C GLU A 230 -0.51 10.75 22.11
N THR A 231 -0.46 11.94 22.71
CA THR A 231 -1.41 12.39 23.74
C THR A 231 -2.82 12.66 23.23
N GLU A 232 -2.96 12.93 21.93
CA GLU A 232 -4.22 13.24 21.26
C GLU A 232 -4.94 11.99 20.78
N ILE A 233 -4.27 10.84 20.80
CA ILE A 233 -4.81 9.57 20.32
C ILE A 233 -5.32 8.75 21.51
N ALA A 234 -6.51 8.17 21.36
CA ALA A 234 -7.05 7.26 22.35
C ALA A 234 -6.27 5.94 22.34
N ASP A 235 -5.82 5.49 23.52
CA ASP A 235 -5.28 4.14 23.68
C ASP A 235 -6.38 3.13 23.38
N THR A 236 -6.15 2.24 22.42
CA THR A 236 -7.11 1.22 22.00
C THR A 236 -7.25 0.10 23.03
N GLY A 237 -6.34 -0.02 23.99
CA GLY A 237 -6.29 -1.11 24.97
C GLY A 237 -5.68 -2.40 24.41
N ASP A 238 -5.20 -2.41 23.17
CA ASP A 238 -4.48 -3.54 22.59
C ASP A 238 -2.97 -3.46 22.92
N GLN A 239 -2.50 -4.35 23.79
CA GLN A 239 -1.10 -4.42 24.20
C GLN A 239 -0.15 -4.74 23.04
N LYS A 240 -0.64 -5.38 21.97
CA LYS A 240 0.17 -5.70 20.78
C LYS A 240 0.23 -4.54 19.79
N THR A 241 -0.64 -3.55 19.93
CA THR A 241 -0.65 -2.34 19.10
C THR A 241 -0.82 -1.08 19.95
N PRO A 242 0.19 -0.73 20.77
CA PRO A 242 0.25 0.58 21.40
C PRO A 242 0.21 1.71 20.36
N THR A 243 -0.20 2.90 20.79
CA THR A 243 -0.39 4.10 19.95
C THR A 243 0.83 4.42 19.08
N TRP A 244 2.05 4.30 19.62
CA TRP A 244 3.27 4.54 18.84
C TRP A 244 3.44 3.60 17.64
N HIS A 245 2.90 2.36 17.67
CA HIS A 245 2.88 1.49 16.49
C HIS A 245 2.06 2.12 15.35
N LEU A 246 0.91 2.72 15.67
CA LEU A 246 0.01 3.36 14.70
C LEU A 246 0.64 4.64 14.12
N LEU A 247 1.27 5.45 14.98
CA LEU A 247 2.03 6.64 14.58
C LEU A 247 3.17 6.28 13.64
N LEU A 248 3.95 5.27 13.99
CA LEU A 248 5.05 4.82 13.17
C LEU A 248 4.55 4.29 11.83
N LEU A 249 3.49 3.49 11.80
CA LEU A 249 2.90 2.99 10.55
C LEU A 249 2.42 4.14 9.65
N ALA A 250 1.78 5.16 10.23
CA ALA A 250 1.34 6.36 9.49
C ALA A 250 2.52 7.11 8.86
N ASN A 251 3.61 7.28 9.61
CA ASN A 251 4.85 7.86 9.11
C ASN A 251 5.47 7.03 7.97
N VAL A 252 5.49 5.69 8.11
CA VAL A 252 5.99 4.80 7.07
C VAL A 252 5.15 4.90 5.79
N TYR A 253 3.83 5.00 5.89
CA TYR A 253 2.98 5.23 4.72
C TYR A 253 3.38 6.51 3.96
N SER A 254 3.54 7.64 4.67
CA SER A 254 3.95 8.91 4.03
C SER A 254 5.30 8.77 3.33
N ARG A 255 6.28 8.15 4.01
CA ARG A 255 7.62 7.90 3.44
C ARG A 255 7.57 7.01 2.22
N VAL A 256 6.78 5.92 2.25
CA VAL A 256 6.61 5.04 1.10
C VAL A 256 5.99 5.79 -0.07
N GLY A 257 4.99 6.65 0.16
CA GLY A 257 4.39 7.50 -0.87
C GLY A 257 5.41 8.39 -1.57
N LEU A 258 6.23 9.12 -0.79
CA LEU A 258 7.33 9.93 -1.30
C LEU A 258 8.35 9.10 -2.09
N LEU A 259 8.72 7.92 -1.56
CA LEU A 259 9.65 7.00 -2.23
C LEU A 259 9.13 6.56 -3.61
N GLN A 260 7.83 6.26 -3.74
CA GLN A 260 7.26 5.89 -5.03
C GLN A 260 7.25 7.08 -6.01
N LEU A 261 6.93 8.29 -5.53
CA LEU A 261 6.96 9.50 -6.35
C LEU A 261 8.37 9.80 -6.86
N TYR A 262 9.36 9.86 -5.98
CA TYR A 262 10.74 10.17 -6.37
C TYR A 262 11.36 9.15 -7.33
N ARG A 263 10.98 7.87 -7.23
CA ARG A 263 11.46 6.83 -8.15
C ARG A 263 10.86 6.98 -9.55
N VAL A 264 9.61 7.39 -9.66
CA VAL A 264 8.88 7.48 -10.94
C VAL A 264 9.02 8.86 -11.59
N PHE A 265 9.12 9.90 -10.78
CA PHE A 265 9.27 11.30 -11.17
C PHE A 265 10.55 11.87 -10.54
N PRO A 266 11.74 11.52 -11.07
CA PRO A 266 13.02 11.91 -10.48
C PRO A 266 13.22 13.43 -10.42
N ASP A 267 12.63 14.18 -11.35
CA ASP A 267 12.66 15.65 -11.39
C ASP A 267 12.11 16.28 -10.10
N VAL A 268 11.12 15.62 -9.48
CA VAL A 268 10.53 16.08 -8.21
C VAL A 268 11.55 15.97 -7.07
N LEU A 269 12.33 14.89 -7.03
CA LEU A 269 13.43 14.74 -6.07
C LEU A 269 14.54 15.75 -6.35
N GLN A 270 14.91 15.92 -7.62
CA GLN A 270 15.94 16.86 -8.03
C GLN A 270 15.59 18.29 -7.57
N ALA A 271 14.39 18.76 -7.87
CA ALA A 271 13.92 20.08 -7.45
C ALA A 271 14.05 20.27 -5.93
N ARG A 272 13.68 19.24 -5.15
CA ARG A 272 13.78 19.27 -3.69
C ARG A 272 15.21 19.33 -3.16
N LEU A 273 16.14 18.57 -3.76
CA LEU A 273 17.55 18.60 -3.35
C LEU A 273 18.17 19.96 -3.66
N HIS A 274 17.87 20.56 -4.81
CA HIS A 274 18.33 21.91 -5.17
C HIS A 274 17.82 22.98 -4.19
N VAL A 275 16.54 22.92 -3.80
CA VAL A 275 15.98 23.84 -2.79
C VAL A 275 16.65 23.69 -1.42
N SER A 276 17.08 22.47 -1.06
CA SER A 276 17.74 22.21 0.22
C SER A 276 19.22 22.63 0.24
N GLU A 277 19.89 22.69 -0.92
CA GLU A 277 21.33 22.96 -1.04
C GLU A 277 21.66 24.41 -1.41
N ALA A 278 20.72 25.17 -2.00
CA ALA A 278 20.98 26.55 -2.45
C ALA A 278 21.02 27.57 -1.28
N PRO A 279 22.13 28.32 -1.09
CA PRO A 279 22.11 29.58 -0.37
C PRO A 279 21.22 30.59 -1.11
N HIS A 280 20.50 31.43 -0.37
CA HIS A 280 19.45 32.36 -0.82
C HIS A 280 19.80 33.36 -1.95
N GLU A 281 20.99 33.33 -2.55
CA GLU A 281 21.46 34.31 -3.54
C GLU A 281 21.54 33.78 -4.99
N GLU A 282 21.47 32.47 -5.25
CA GLU A 282 21.63 31.90 -6.61
C GLU A 282 20.34 31.38 -7.26
N ALA A 283 19.18 31.60 -6.64
CA ALA A 283 17.87 31.15 -7.12
C ALA A 283 17.42 31.76 -8.48
N ASN A 284 18.17 32.71 -9.03
CA ASN A 284 17.84 33.42 -10.27
C ASN A 284 18.51 32.87 -11.55
N ARG A 285 19.16 31.70 -11.51
CA ARG A 285 19.60 30.98 -12.73
C ARG A 285 18.76 29.74 -13.00
N LEU A 286 17.44 29.90 -13.04
CA LEU A 286 16.52 28.87 -13.58
C LEU A 286 16.62 28.84 -15.11
N GLY A 287 17.73 28.29 -15.64
CA GLY A 287 18.00 28.25 -17.07
C GLY A 287 18.25 26.85 -17.62
N GLU A 288 18.97 25.99 -16.91
CA GLU A 288 19.34 24.66 -17.38
C GLU A 288 19.36 23.73 -16.17
N LEU A 289 18.35 22.86 -16.03
CA LEU A 289 18.45 21.73 -15.10
C LEU A 289 19.54 20.82 -15.67
N GLU A 290 20.76 20.92 -15.12
CA GLU A 290 21.83 19.96 -15.42
C GLU A 290 21.28 18.53 -15.25
N GLU A 291 21.63 17.66 -16.20
CA GLU A 291 21.20 16.26 -16.25
C GLU A 291 21.64 15.57 -14.94
N PHE A 292 20.72 15.37 -14.00
CA PHE A 292 21.07 14.91 -12.66
C PHE A 292 21.58 13.48 -12.71
N ALA A 293 22.79 13.26 -12.18
CA ALA A 293 23.44 11.96 -12.21
C ALA A 293 22.56 10.87 -11.55
N PRO A 294 22.11 9.83 -12.28
CA PRO A 294 21.25 8.79 -11.73
C PRO A 294 21.83 8.08 -10.50
N ALA A 295 23.15 8.05 -10.38
CA ALA A 295 23.86 7.50 -9.23
C ALA A 295 23.54 8.26 -7.93
N VAL A 296 23.45 9.59 -7.96
CA VAL A 296 23.15 10.42 -6.78
C VAL A 296 21.70 10.19 -6.33
N CYS A 297 20.75 10.18 -7.26
CA CYS A 297 19.35 9.84 -6.97
C CYS A 297 19.25 8.47 -6.31
N ASN A 298 19.89 7.46 -6.90
CA ASN A 298 19.85 6.09 -6.39
C ASN A 298 20.47 5.98 -4.99
N ALA A 299 21.58 6.67 -4.72
CA ALA A 299 22.20 6.69 -3.40
C ALA A 299 21.27 7.33 -2.35
N TRP A 300 20.64 8.45 -2.69
CA TRP A 300 19.67 9.14 -1.83
C TRP A 300 18.46 8.25 -1.54
N LEU A 301 17.84 7.67 -2.57
CA LEU A 301 16.69 6.78 -2.43
C LEU A 301 17.01 5.54 -1.59
N THR A 302 18.20 4.96 -1.79
CA THR A 302 18.67 3.82 -0.98
C THR A 302 18.75 4.22 0.50
N LYS A 303 19.36 5.37 0.81
CA LYS A 303 19.44 5.87 2.19
C LYS A 303 18.06 6.15 2.78
N TYR A 304 17.17 6.75 2.00
CA TYR A 304 15.81 7.06 2.42
C TYR A 304 14.97 5.79 2.69
N ALA A 305 15.12 4.77 1.85
CA ALA A 305 14.50 3.47 2.01
C ALA A 305 15.04 2.72 3.24
N LEU A 306 16.36 2.74 3.48
CA LEU A 306 16.96 2.15 4.69
C LEU A 306 16.40 2.77 5.96
N ASN A 307 16.33 4.11 6.03
CA ASN A 307 15.72 4.80 7.18
C ASN A 307 14.24 4.42 7.38
N THR A 308 13.52 4.14 6.30
CA THR A 308 12.11 3.70 6.36
C THR A 308 12.01 2.25 6.83
N ILE A 309 12.94 1.40 6.42
CA ILE A 309 13.05 0.01 6.88
C ILE A 309 13.43 -0.05 8.37
N ASP A 310 14.30 0.83 8.85
CA ASP A 310 14.65 0.91 10.28
C ASP A 310 13.42 1.20 11.15
N MET A 311 12.47 2.01 10.66
CA MET A 311 11.17 2.19 11.31
C MET A 311 10.39 0.87 11.35
N LEU A 312 10.29 0.16 10.23
CA LEU A 312 9.60 -1.14 10.17
C LEU A 312 10.28 -2.22 11.04
N ILE A 313 11.60 -2.16 11.20
CA ILE A 313 12.37 -3.05 12.10
C ILE A 313 11.95 -2.84 13.55
N SER A 314 11.70 -1.59 13.95
CA SER A 314 11.28 -1.29 15.32
C SER A 314 9.90 -1.83 15.68
N LEU A 315 9.04 -2.12 14.69
CA LEU A 315 7.75 -2.77 14.93
C LEU A 315 7.93 -4.27 15.24
N PRO A 316 7.42 -4.76 16.38
CA PRO A 316 7.40 -6.18 16.70
C PRO A 316 6.71 -7.00 15.60
N ALA A 317 7.16 -8.25 15.38
CA ALA A 317 6.59 -9.13 14.37
C ALA A 317 5.15 -9.58 14.69
N ASP A 318 4.77 -9.57 15.97
CA ASP A 318 3.44 -9.90 16.48
C ASP A 318 2.55 -8.66 16.68
N SER A 319 3.02 -7.47 16.30
CA SER A 319 2.22 -6.24 16.26
C SER A 319 0.94 -6.44 15.44
N GLY A 320 -0.17 -5.82 15.82
CA GLY A 320 -1.40 -5.83 15.01
C GLY A 320 -1.25 -5.08 13.68
N THR A 321 -0.21 -4.25 13.53
CA THR A 321 0.14 -3.61 12.25
C THR A 321 0.62 -4.59 11.18
N ARG A 322 0.93 -5.84 11.54
CA ARG A 322 1.59 -6.83 10.66
C ARG A 322 0.84 -7.07 9.35
N ASP A 323 -0.49 -7.05 9.37
CA ASP A 323 -1.33 -7.30 8.19
C ASP A 323 -1.19 -6.19 7.13
N PHE A 324 -0.69 -5.02 7.53
CA PHE A 324 -0.53 -3.86 6.66
C PHE A 324 0.92 -3.62 6.23
N GLN A 325 1.87 -4.42 6.74
CA GLN A 325 3.28 -4.34 6.40
C GLN A 325 3.66 -4.91 5.02
N PRO A 326 2.99 -5.94 4.42
CA PRO A 326 3.45 -6.54 3.16
C PRO A 326 3.64 -5.53 2.03
N PHE A 327 2.65 -4.67 1.79
CA PHE A 327 2.74 -3.59 0.81
C PHE A 327 3.95 -2.67 1.06
N LEU A 328 4.16 -2.24 2.31
CA LEU A 328 5.24 -1.32 2.68
C LEU A 328 6.63 -1.93 2.45
N LEU A 329 6.77 -3.21 2.77
CA LEU A 329 8.01 -3.97 2.57
C LEU A 329 8.32 -4.14 1.08
N VAL A 330 7.31 -4.49 0.27
CA VAL A 330 7.45 -4.61 -1.19
C VAL A 330 7.79 -3.25 -1.81
N ALA A 331 7.12 -2.18 -1.40
CA ALA A 331 7.31 -0.84 -1.96
C ALA A 331 8.73 -0.27 -1.69
N CYS A 332 9.40 -0.71 -0.62
CA CYS A 332 10.78 -0.32 -0.33
C CYS A 332 11.83 -1.16 -1.08
N CYS A 333 11.49 -2.35 -1.60
CA CYS A 333 12.49 -3.31 -2.05
C CYS A 333 13.29 -2.87 -3.28
N SER A 334 12.71 -2.03 -4.14
CA SER A 334 13.35 -1.53 -5.38
C SER A 334 14.52 -0.59 -5.14
N GLU A 335 14.62 -0.07 -3.92
CA GLU A 335 15.62 0.93 -3.54
C GLU A 335 16.83 0.31 -2.85
N LEU A 336 16.76 -0.98 -2.50
CA LEU A 336 17.85 -1.70 -1.87
C LEU A 336 18.84 -2.23 -2.91
N ARG A 337 19.62 -1.33 -3.51
CA ARG A 337 20.61 -1.65 -4.54
C ARG A 337 21.96 -1.99 -3.92
N CYS A 338 22.54 -3.13 -4.28
CA CYS A 338 23.88 -3.46 -3.83
C CYS A 338 24.91 -2.49 -4.45
N PRO A 339 25.76 -1.83 -3.65
CA PRO A 339 26.82 -0.97 -4.17
C PRO A 339 27.79 -1.76 -5.04
N GLY A 340 28.15 -1.23 -6.21
CA GLY A 340 29.23 -1.80 -7.04
C GLY A 340 28.84 -2.66 -8.23
N LEU A 341 27.57 -2.66 -8.69
CA LEU A 341 27.17 -3.24 -9.97
C LEU A 341 26.90 -2.19 -11.08
N SER A 342 27.43 -0.97 -10.91
CA SER A 342 27.24 0.17 -11.83
C SER A 342 28.03 0.00 -13.15
N ASP A 343 27.40 0.43 -14.23
CA ASP A 343 27.77 0.34 -15.66
C ASP A 343 29.24 0.73 -15.99
N PRO A 344 30.02 -0.07 -16.75
CA PRO A 344 31.40 0.26 -17.18
C PRO A 344 31.51 1.41 -18.21
N LYS A 345 30.48 2.27 -18.34
CA LYS A 345 30.52 3.43 -19.26
C LYS A 345 31.45 4.54 -18.80
N GLU A 346 32.02 4.47 -17.61
CA GLU A 346 33.10 5.35 -17.16
C GLU A 346 34.50 4.88 -17.60
N GLY A 347 34.67 4.33 -18.81
CA GLY A 347 35.97 4.24 -19.51
C GLY A 347 37.16 3.57 -18.77
N LYS A 348 36.92 2.96 -17.63
CA LYS A 348 37.88 2.20 -16.86
C LYS A 348 37.39 0.77 -16.89
N GLU A 349 38.24 -0.10 -17.42
CA GLU A 349 38.09 -1.54 -17.36
C GLU A 349 37.51 -1.93 -16.00
N ALA A 350 36.60 -2.90 -15.97
CA ALA A 350 36.07 -3.50 -14.75
C ALA A 350 37.20 -4.23 -14.00
N THR A 351 38.16 -3.49 -13.47
CA THR A 351 39.21 -3.97 -12.59
C THR A 351 38.60 -4.05 -11.20
N HIS A 352 38.34 -5.28 -10.77
CA HIS A 352 38.18 -5.74 -9.39
C HIS A 352 37.46 -4.77 -8.44
N LEU A 353 36.23 -5.12 -8.03
CA LEU A 353 35.59 -4.61 -6.82
C LEU A 353 36.66 -4.44 -5.72
N SER A 354 36.94 -3.21 -5.30
CA SER A 354 37.77 -3.01 -4.11
C SER A 354 37.00 -3.64 -2.94
N PRO A 355 37.65 -4.49 -2.12
CA PRO A 355 37.00 -5.08 -0.94
C PRO A 355 36.33 -4.00 -0.07
N GLU A 356 36.90 -2.81 -0.03
CA GLU A 356 36.42 -1.64 0.72
C GLU A 356 35.03 -1.15 0.27
N ALA A 357 34.69 -1.20 -1.02
CA ALA A 357 33.37 -0.81 -1.52
C ALA A 357 32.28 -1.82 -1.12
N PHE A 358 32.64 -3.11 -1.08
CA PHE A 358 31.76 -4.21 -0.64
C PHE A 358 31.44 -4.14 0.86
N PHE A 359 32.37 -3.61 1.67
CA PHE A 359 32.20 -3.38 3.11
C PHE A 359 31.76 -1.95 3.46
N SER A 360 31.32 -1.15 2.48
CA SER A 360 30.76 0.16 2.78
C SER A 360 29.56 0.04 3.73
N SER A 361 29.41 1.01 4.64
CA SER A 361 28.29 1.06 5.59
C SER A 361 26.92 0.92 4.88
N GLN A 362 26.79 1.51 3.68
CA GLN A 362 25.59 1.39 2.86
C GLN A 362 25.39 -0.04 2.30
N ALA A 363 26.44 -0.74 1.85
CA ALA A 363 26.34 -2.12 1.39
C ALA A 363 25.86 -3.06 2.49
N VAL A 364 26.41 -2.90 3.70
CA VAL A 364 25.98 -3.66 4.89
C VAL A 364 24.53 -3.34 5.25
N GLY A 365 24.14 -2.06 5.22
CA GLY A 365 22.77 -1.61 5.44
C GLY A 365 21.79 -2.24 4.42
N VAL A 366 22.14 -2.22 3.14
CA VAL A 366 21.34 -2.86 2.07
C VAL A 366 21.19 -4.36 2.30
N ALA A 367 22.28 -5.07 2.59
CA ALA A 367 22.22 -6.51 2.86
C ALA A 367 21.35 -6.84 4.08
N SER A 368 21.45 -6.04 5.15
CA SER A 368 20.62 -6.15 6.35
C SER A 368 19.15 -5.87 6.05
N GLY A 369 18.84 -4.79 5.32
CA GLY A 369 17.49 -4.43 4.92
C GLY A 369 16.84 -5.50 4.03
N ARG A 370 17.58 -6.06 3.07
CA ARG A 370 17.10 -7.16 2.23
C ARG A 370 16.80 -8.42 3.06
N ARG A 371 17.71 -8.78 3.99
CA ARG A 371 17.49 -9.89 4.93
C ARG A 371 16.23 -9.65 5.76
N PHE A 372 16.07 -8.45 6.30
CA PHE A 372 14.92 -8.08 7.11
C PHE A 372 13.61 -8.23 6.32
N ILE A 373 13.50 -7.67 5.11
CA ILE A 373 12.29 -7.74 4.30
C ILE A 373 11.89 -9.19 4.05
N LEU A 374 12.82 -10.06 3.63
CA LEU A 374 12.50 -11.46 3.38
C LEU A 374 12.11 -12.21 4.65
N ASN A 375 12.86 -12.02 5.74
CA ASN A 375 12.56 -12.67 7.01
C ASN A 375 11.19 -12.23 7.55
N ARG A 376 10.87 -10.93 7.43
CA ARG A 376 9.58 -10.38 7.85
C ARG A 376 8.45 -10.98 7.02
N LEU A 377 8.53 -10.94 5.68
CA LEU A 377 7.52 -11.56 4.82
C LEU A 377 7.36 -13.07 5.08
N GLN A 378 8.46 -13.79 5.32
CA GLN A 378 8.42 -15.20 5.68
C GLN A 378 7.75 -15.45 7.04
N SER A 379 8.01 -14.61 8.03
CA SER A 379 7.34 -14.69 9.34
C SER A 379 5.84 -14.43 9.23
N LEU A 380 5.43 -13.56 8.29
CA LEU A 380 4.01 -13.28 8.05
C LEU A 380 3.26 -14.50 7.50
N LEU A 381 3.93 -15.44 6.82
CA LEU A 381 3.30 -16.70 6.39
C LEU A 381 2.81 -17.57 7.55
N GLN A 382 3.26 -17.31 8.78
CA GLN A 382 2.78 -18.01 9.97
C GLN A 382 1.47 -17.44 10.50
N PHE A 383 1.11 -16.21 10.11
CA PHE A 383 -0.02 -15.46 10.66
C PHE A 383 -1.06 -15.09 9.60
N LEU A 384 -0.63 -14.96 8.34
CA LEU A 384 -1.44 -14.56 7.21
C LEU A 384 -1.54 -15.70 6.19
N PRO A 385 -2.64 -15.80 5.44
CA PRO A 385 -2.79 -16.79 4.39
C PRO A 385 -1.67 -16.71 3.36
N GLY A 386 -1.08 -17.87 3.03
CA GLY A 386 0.19 -17.90 2.32
C GLY A 386 0.17 -17.34 0.91
N GLY A 387 -0.98 -17.34 0.22
CA GLY A 387 -1.10 -16.92 -1.18
C GLY A 387 -0.52 -15.52 -1.48
N PRO A 388 -1.15 -14.42 -1.03
CA PRO A 388 -0.70 -13.06 -1.33
C PRO A 388 0.71 -12.78 -0.81
N VAL A 389 1.07 -13.30 0.37
CA VAL A 389 2.41 -13.09 0.95
C VAL A 389 3.50 -13.80 0.13
N ARG A 390 3.24 -15.00 -0.42
CA ARG A 390 4.17 -15.69 -1.34
C ARG A 390 4.39 -14.88 -2.60
N GLU A 391 3.35 -14.25 -3.15
CA GLU A 391 3.47 -13.34 -4.29
C GLU A 391 4.31 -12.10 -3.95
N CYS A 392 4.15 -11.51 -2.76
CA CYS A 392 5.05 -10.44 -2.27
C CYS A 392 6.51 -10.90 -2.24
N ILE A 393 6.79 -12.11 -1.74
CA ILE A 393 8.15 -12.68 -1.73
C ILE A 393 8.68 -12.87 -3.15
N ASN A 394 7.85 -13.37 -4.07
CA ASN A 394 8.23 -13.56 -5.48
C ASN A 394 8.57 -12.22 -6.15
N ILE A 395 7.77 -11.19 -5.92
CA ILE A 395 8.02 -9.83 -6.42
C ILE A 395 9.36 -9.33 -5.88
N VAL A 396 9.59 -9.40 -4.57
CA VAL A 396 10.83 -8.93 -3.94
C VAL A 396 12.06 -9.65 -4.50
N ARG A 397 12.04 -10.99 -4.55
CA ARG A 397 13.16 -11.78 -5.07
C ARG A 397 13.45 -11.46 -6.53
N THR A 398 12.42 -11.44 -7.37
CA THR A 398 12.57 -11.14 -8.80
C THR A 398 13.05 -9.69 -9.02
N THR A 399 12.64 -8.75 -8.16
CA THR A 399 13.11 -7.36 -8.20
C THR A 399 14.61 -7.29 -7.92
N TRP A 400 15.10 -7.99 -6.88
CA TRP A 400 16.53 -8.02 -6.58
C TRP A 400 17.34 -8.80 -7.60
N GLU A 401 16.83 -9.92 -8.12
CA GLU A 401 17.46 -10.64 -9.24
C GLU A 401 17.70 -9.72 -10.45
N ARG A 402 16.73 -8.85 -10.78
CA ARG A 402 16.86 -7.85 -11.86
C ARG A 402 17.74 -6.67 -11.49
N LEU A 403 17.81 -6.28 -10.22
CA LEU A 403 18.69 -5.21 -9.76
C LEU A 403 20.16 -5.66 -9.73
N ASP A 404 20.40 -6.93 -9.46
CA ASP A 404 21.74 -7.51 -9.32
C ASP A 404 22.26 -8.15 -10.62
N ALA A 405 21.40 -8.32 -11.63
CA ALA A 405 21.80 -8.81 -12.95
C ALA A 405 22.77 -7.82 -13.63
N TRP A 406 24.06 -8.19 -13.67
CA TRP A 406 25.14 -7.54 -14.43
C TRP A 406 24.79 -7.44 -15.93
N PRO A 407 25.27 -6.43 -16.72
CA PRO A 407 24.63 -5.91 -17.95
C PRO A 407 24.62 -6.82 -19.19
N LYS A 408 24.63 -8.15 -19.04
CA LYS A 408 24.57 -9.12 -20.14
C LYS A 408 23.24 -9.11 -20.89
N GLU A 409 22.18 -8.53 -20.32
CA GLU A 409 20.90 -8.35 -20.99
C GLU A 409 20.48 -6.89 -20.87
N ALA A 410 20.94 -6.07 -21.81
CA ALA A 410 20.41 -4.74 -22.09
C ALA A 410 18.98 -4.83 -22.66
N ASP A 411 18.14 -5.63 -22.05
CA ASP A 411 16.71 -5.59 -22.26
C ASP A 411 16.19 -4.52 -21.30
N HIS A 412 15.47 -3.52 -21.80
CA HIS A 412 15.03 -2.30 -21.11
C HIS A 412 14.03 -2.53 -19.94
N LYS A 413 14.16 -3.64 -19.22
CA LYS A 413 13.28 -4.03 -18.12
C LYS A 413 13.69 -3.30 -16.84
N SER A 414 12.97 -2.22 -16.57
CA SER A 414 13.04 -1.50 -15.30
C SER A 414 12.93 -2.46 -14.10
N SER A 415 13.85 -2.31 -13.14
CA SER A 415 13.99 -3.14 -11.95
C SER A 415 13.15 -2.64 -10.77
N TYR A 416 12.01 -2.01 -11.05
CA TYR A 416 11.07 -1.51 -10.07
C TYR A 416 9.98 -2.57 -9.79
N TRP A 417 9.56 -2.72 -8.54
CA TRP A 417 8.71 -3.82 -8.08
C TRP A 417 7.36 -3.87 -8.81
N MET A 418 6.79 -2.70 -9.12
CA MET A 418 5.50 -2.61 -9.82
C MET A 418 5.63 -3.11 -11.25
N ASP A 419 6.79 -2.92 -11.86
CA ASP A 419 7.05 -3.38 -13.21
C ASP A 419 7.20 -4.89 -13.26
N VAL A 420 7.90 -5.46 -12.28
CA VAL A 420 7.99 -6.90 -12.07
C VAL A 420 6.58 -7.48 -11.93
N MET A 421 5.76 -6.86 -11.08
CA MET A 421 4.39 -7.27 -10.86
C MET A 421 3.55 -7.22 -12.14
N ILE A 422 3.56 -6.08 -12.85
CA ILE A 422 2.80 -5.89 -14.09
C ILE A 422 3.22 -6.90 -15.16
N GLN A 423 4.52 -7.09 -15.37
CA GLN A 423 5.04 -7.98 -16.42
C GLN A 423 4.76 -9.45 -16.16
N LYS A 424 4.83 -9.86 -14.88
CA LYS A 424 4.57 -11.25 -14.49
C LYS A 424 3.08 -11.54 -14.31
N GLY A 425 2.21 -10.53 -14.39
CA GLY A 425 0.79 -10.65 -14.09
C GLY A 425 0.57 -10.99 -12.61
N TRP A 426 1.41 -10.44 -11.74
CA TRP A 426 1.43 -10.74 -10.32
C TRP A 426 0.60 -9.80 -9.45
N ASP A 427 -0.38 -9.13 -10.05
CA ASP A 427 -1.30 -8.23 -9.35
C ASP A 427 -2.01 -8.99 -8.23
N THR A 428 -1.65 -8.69 -6.98
CA THR A 428 -2.19 -9.31 -5.76
C THR A 428 -2.48 -8.25 -4.72
N LEU A 429 -3.53 -8.41 -3.93
CA LEU A 429 -3.77 -7.51 -2.80
C LEU A 429 -2.71 -7.79 -1.72
N MET A 430 -1.78 -6.85 -1.51
CA MET A 430 -0.62 -7.00 -0.63
C MET A 430 -0.95 -6.73 0.84
N ALA A 431 -1.85 -7.55 1.39
CA ALA A 431 -2.30 -7.45 2.77
C ALA A 431 -2.71 -8.83 3.31
#